data_AF-A0A2E4WJ50-F1
#
_entry.id   AF-A0A2E4WJ50-F1
#
_cell.length_a   1.000
_cell.length_b   1.000
_cell.length_c   1.000
_cell.angle_alpha   90.00
_cell.angle_beta   90.00
_cell.angle_gamma   90.00
#
_symmetry.space_group_name_H-M   'P 1'
#
loop_
_entity.id
_entity.type
_entity.pdbx_description
1 polymer ?
#
loop_
_entity_poly.entity_id
_entity_poly.type
_entity_poly.pdbx_seq_one_letter_code
_entity_poly.pdbx_strand_id
1 'polypeptide(L)'
;MKKNFFFTSLFFMSCISTVPRDYDTESINTGYSTEKKADLTQAVSSVDLEIINESTSMNILSFLKARVPGLYVENSGTPNGRPSQVLIRGINTLNNNNPLIVIDGMPTNDQSILTFFDIKSIQSIDVLKDASASAIYGARGANGVIIITTKK
;
A
#
# COMPACT_ATOMS: atom_id res chain seq x y z
N MET A 1 5.31 60.98 23.11
CA MET A 1 5.27 59.85 24.06
C MET A 1 4.79 58.60 23.32
N LYS A 2 5.48 57.47 23.54
CA LYS A 2 5.48 56.24 22.73
C LYS A 2 4.13 55.49 22.73
N LYS A 3 3.72 54.96 21.56
CA LYS A 3 2.59 54.04 21.37
C LYS A 3 3.01 52.62 21.73
N ASN A 4 2.19 51.95 22.55
CA ASN A 4 2.41 50.61 23.06
C ASN A 4 2.05 49.53 22.02
N PHE A 5 2.89 48.50 21.99
CA PHE A 5 2.72 47.16 21.42
C PHE A 5 1.37 46.51 21.80
N PHE A 6 0.73 45.79 20.89
CA PHE A 6 0.25 44.43 21.17
C PHE A 6 0.08 43.61 19.89
N PHE A 7 0.88 42.56 19.83
CA PHE A 7 0.90 41.48 18.85
C PHE A 7 -0.25 40.55 19.18
N THR A 8 -1.15 40.25 18.25
CA THR A 8 -1.90 38.98 18.34
C THR A 8 -2.16 38.44 16.94
N SER A 9 -1.38 37.42 16.64
CA SER A 9 -1.38 36.60 15.46
C SER A 9 -2.78 36.02 15.23
N LEU A 10 -3.38 36.37 14.09
CA LEU A 10 -4.54 35.68 13.55
C LEU A 10 -4.03 34.34 13.02
N PHE A 11 -3.87 33.38 13.94
CA PHE A 11 -3.62 31.99 13.61
C PHE A 11 -4.83 31.52 12.78
N PHE A 12 -4.67 31.53 11.46
CA PHE A 12 -5.44 30.73 10.52
C PHE A 12 -5.25 29.26 10.94
N MET A 13 -6.02 28.84 11.94
CA MET A 13 -6.21 27.45 12.29
C MET A 13 -7.00 26.83 11.14
N SER A 14 -6.28 26.43 10.10
CA SER A 14 -6.81 25.57 9.04
C SER A 14 -7.33 24.33 9.73
N CYS A 15 -8.66 24.24 9.81
CA CYS A 15 -9.39 23.08 10.28
C CYS A 15 -9.07 21.94 9.32
N ILE A 16 -8.05 21.13 9.66
CA ILE A 16 -7.81 19.86 9.00
C ILE A 16 -8.89 18.92 9.56
N SER A 17 -9.99 18.82 8.83
CA SER A 17 -11.03 17.85 9.11
C SER A 17 -10.46 16.46 8.87
N THR A 18 -10.07 15.79 9.95
CA THR A 18 -9.75 14.37 9.91
C THR A 18 -11.05 13.61 9.65
N VAL A 19 -11.20 13.10 8.44
CA VAL A 19 -12.22 12.11 8.07
C VAL A 19 -12.09 10.92 9.03
N PRO A 20 -13.14 10.53 9.78
CA PRO A 20 -13.09 9.33 10.60
C PRO A 20 -12.89 8.11 9.70
N ARG A 21 -11.87 7.30 10.00
CA ARG A 21 -11.66 5.98 9.39
C ARG A 21 -12.45 4.99 10.25
N ASP A 22 -13.53 4.42 9.70
CA ASP A 22 -14.27 3.35 10.37
C ASP A 22 -13.49 2.05 10.24
N TYR A 23 -12.96 1.54 11.35
CA TYR A 23 -12.12 0.32 11.36
C TYR A 23 -12.93 -0.98 11.49
N ASP A 24 -14.23 -0.90 11.77
CA ASP A 24 -15.06 -2.06 12.11
C ASP A 24 -15.65 -2.80 10.88
N THR A 25 -15.67 -2.16 9.71
CA THR A 25 -16.23 -2.71 8.45
C THR A 25 -15.16 -3.10 7.42
N GLU A 26 -13.91 -2.69 7.60
CA GLU A 26 -12.80 -3.05 6.72
C GLU A 26 -12.32 -4.49 7.00
N SER A 27 -12.72 -5.42 6.14
CA SER A 27 -12.24 -6.81 6.12
C SER A 27 -10.97 -6.92 5.28
N ILE A 28 -9.91 -7.45 5.86
CA ILE A 28 -8.64 -7.68 5.15
C ILE A 28 -8.58 -9.15 4.74
N ASN A 29 -8.27 -9.41 3.47
CA ASN A 29 -8.13 -10.77 2.98
C ASN A 29 -6.66 -11.20 3.07
N THR A 30 -6.33 -12.05 4.04
CA THR A 30 -4.95 -12.54 4.25
C THR A 30 -4.67 -13.80 3.41
N GLY A 31 -5.51 -14.10 2.41
CA GLY A 31 -5.35 -15.23 1.49
C GLY A 31 -6.20 -16.46 1.82
N TYR A 32 -6.41 -16.75 3.11
CA TYR A 32 -7.23 -17.90 3.55
C TYR A 32 -8.31 -17.55 4.57
N SER A 33 -8.13 -16.47 5.34
CA SER A 33 -9.12 -15.95 6.28
C SER A 33 -9.32 -14.46 6.05
N THR A 34 -10.56 -14.01 6.21
CA THR A 34 -10.93 -12.61 6.24
C THR A 34 -10.98 -12.16 7.69
N GLU A 35 -10.02 -11.35 8.11
CA GLU A 35 -9.94 -10.82 9.47
C GLU A 35 -10.34 -9.35 9.49
N LYS A 36 -10.87 -8.88 10.62
CA LYS A 36 -11.12 -7.46 10.81
C LYS A 36 -9.79 -6.73 10.99
N LYS A 37 -9.70 -5.53 10.43
CA LYS A 37 -8.52 -4.66 10.61
C LYS A 37 -8.18 -4.38 12.07
N ALA A 38 -9.19 -4.33 12.95
CA ALA A 38 -9.02 -4.12 14.39
C ALA A 38 -8.35 -5.30 15.12
N ASP A 39 -8.55 -6.53 14.64
CA ASP A 39 -8.08 -7.75 15.31
C ASP A 39 -6.72 -8.24 14.77
N LEU A 40 -6.16 -7.54 13.78
CA LEU A 40 -4.89 -7.87 13.15
C LEU A 40 -3.71 -7.45 14.04
N THR A 41 -3.05 -8.45 14.62
CA THR A 41 -1.80 -8.31 15.38
C THR A 41 -0.56 -8.24 14.49
N GLN A 42 -0.73 -8.47 13.19
CA GLN A 42 0.33 -8.54 12.19
C GLN A 42 0.57 -7.19 11.51
N ALA A 43 1.78 -6.99 10.97
CA ALA A 43 2.11 -5.77 10.24
C ALA A 43 1.54 -5.76 8.81
N VAL A 44 0.24 -5.51 8.71
CA VAL A 44 -0.48 -5.36 7.44
C VAL A 44 -0.75 -3.89 7.16
N SER A 45 -0.66 -3.50 5.89
CA SER A 45 -1.15 -2.20 5.42
C SER A 45 -2.15 -2.44 4.30
N SER A 46 -3.40 -2.11 4.59
CA SER A 46 -4.50 -2.15 3.63
C SER A 46 -4.68 -0.78 2.97
N VAL A 47 -4.97 -0.81 1.68
CA VAL A 47 -5.26 0.35 0.86
C VAL A 47 -6.59 0.14 0.13
N ASP A 48 -7.59 0.88 0.58
CA ASP A 48 -8.90 0.94 -0.06
C ASP A 48 -8.87 1.87 -1.27
N LEU A 49 -9.43 1.39 -2.39
CA LEU A 49 -9.39 2.08 -3.67
C LEU A 49 -10.70 2.83 -3.98
N GLU A 50 -11.65 2.86 -3.04
CA GLU A 50 -12.97 3.50 -3.20
C GLU A 50 -12.90 5.00 -3.51
N ILE A 51 -11.79 5.66 -3.13
CA ILE A 51 -11.57 7.10 -3.33
C ILE A 51 -10.94 7.39 -4.72
N ILE A 52 -10.61 6.37 -5.52
CA ILE A 52 -9.81 6.50 -6.75
C ILE A 52 -10.69 6.59 -8.01
N ASN A 53 -11.67 7.49 -8.00
CA ASN A 53 -12.42 7.80 -9.23
C ASN A 53 -11.77 8.92 -10.07
N GLU A 54 -10.75 9.62 -9.56
CA GLU A 54 -10.21 10.83 -10.22
C GLU A 54 -8.75 10.75 -10.71
N SER A 55 -7.96 9.73 -10.36
CA SER A 55 -6.56 9.71 -10.82
C SER A 55 -6.36 8.90 -12.11
N THR A 56 -6.06 9.64 -13.17
CA THR A 56 -5.61 9.19 -14.50
C THR A 56 -4.55 8.08 -14.40
N SER A 57 -4.88 6.89 -14.92
CA SER A 57 -3.96 5.80 -15.34
C SER A 57 -2.61 5.73 -14.61
N MET A 58 -2.60 5.65 -13.28
CA MET A 58 -1.37 5.43 -12.53
C MET A 58 -1.09 3.92 -12.46
N ASN A 59 0.18 3.55 -12.68
CA ASN A 59 0.64 2.20 -12.38
C ASN A 59 0.38 1.90 -10.88
N ILE A 60 -0.16 0.71 -10.57
CA ILE A 60 -0.51 0.29 -9.20
C ILE A 60 0.64 0.50 -8.22
N LEU A 61 1.87 0.19 -8.64
CA LEU A 61 3.05 0.33 -7.80
C LEU A 61 3.35 1.77 -7.41
N SER A 62 3.21 2.72 -8.34
CA SER A 62 3.42 4.13 -8.06
C SER A 62 2.38 4.64 -7.06
N PHE A 63 1.14 4.17 -7.20
CA PHE A 63 0.08 4.46 -6.26
C PHE A 63 0.37 3.88 -4.87
N LEU A 64 0.75 2.61 -4.79
CA LEU A 64 1.09 1.96 -3.52
C LEU A 64 2.28 2.63 -2.84
N LYS A 65 3.30 3.08 -3.60
CA LYS A 65 4.47 3.77 -3.03
C LYS A 65 4.09 5.03 -2.25
N ALA A 66 3.03 5.72 -2.67
CA ALA A 66 2.55 6.94 -1.99
C ALA A 66 1.71 6.63 -0.75
N ARG A 67 1.12 5.43 -0.65
CA ARG A 67 0.13 5.10 0.39
C ARG A 67 0.63 4.09 1.42
N VAL A 68 1.57 3.24 1.06
CA VAL A 68 2.10 2.18 1.90
C VAL A 68 3.44 2.61 2.50
N PRO A 69 3.55 2.76 3.83
CA PRO A 69 4.81 3.11 4.47
C PRO A 69 5.80 1.96 4.37
N GLY A 70 7.05 2.28 4.03
CA GLY A 70 8.13 1.28 3.90
C GLY A 70 8.08 0.47 2.61
N LEU A 71 7.22 0.83 1.65
CA LEU A 71 7.27 0.32 0.29
C LEU A 71 8.20 1.20 -0.55
N TYR A 72 9.22 0.58 -1.14
CA TYR A 72 10.13 1.25 -2.06
C TYR A 72 9.98 0.64 -3.44
N VAL A 73 9.63 1.47 -4.41
CA VAL A 73 9.57 1.09 -5.83
C VAL A 73 10.60 1.90 -6.60
N GLU A 74 11.45 1.18 -7.32
CA GLU A 74 12.40 1.72 -8.29
C GLU A 74 11.84 1.52 -9.70
N ASN A 75 11.75 2.60 -10.49
CA ASN A 75 11.33 2.54 -11.88
C ASN A 75 12.55 2.37 -12.79
N SER A 76 12.51 1.46 -13.77
CA SER A 76 13.61 1.23 -14.71
C SER A 76 13.77 2.30 -15.79
N GLY A 77 12.99 3.40 -15.74
CA GLY A 77 13.01 4.46 -16.76
C GLY A 77 12.51 4.03 -18.14
N THR A 78 11.97 2.81 -18.27
CA THR A 78 11.46 2.27 -19.52
C THR A 78 10.05 2.80 -19.81
N PRO A 79 9.69 3.09 -21.09
CA PRO A 79 8.38 3.62 -21.45
C PRO A 79 7.20 2.71 -21.08
N ASN A 80 7.47 1.41 -20.89
CA ASN A 80 6.49 0.41 -20.47
C ASN A 80 6.15 0.45 -18.96
N GLY A 81 6.77 1.36 -18.20
CA GLY A 81 6.44 1.57 -16.79
C GLY A 81 6.78 0.38 -15.87
N ARG A 82 7.63 -0.55 -16.33
CA ARG A 82 8.05 -1.70 -15.51
C ARG A 82 8.87 -1.21 -14.30
N PRO A 83 8.58 -1.73 -13.10
CA PRO A 83 9.46 -1.53 -11.96
C PRO A 83 10.76 -2.31 -12.18
N SER A 84 11.89 -1.67 -11.88
CA SER A 84 13.18 -2.35 -11.79
C SER A 84 13.24 -3.23 -10.54
N GLN A 85 12.72 -2.71 -9.42
CA GLN A 85 12.75 -3.39 -8.14
C GLN A 85 11.62 -2.89 -7.23
N VAL A 86 11.02 -3.82 -6.48
CA VAL A 86 10.08 -3.50 -5.40
C VAL A 86 10.62 -4.09 -4.11
N LEU A 87 10.69 -3.27 -3.06
CA LEU A 87 11.19 -3.65 -1.76
C LEU A 87 10.15 -3.30 -0.69
N ILE A 88 9.92 -4.23 0.23
CA ILE A 88 9.12 -4.00 1.42
C ILE A 88 10.06 -4.03 2.61
N ARG A 89 10.17 -2.89 3.32
CA ARG A 89 11.13 -2.68 4.41
C ARG A 89 12.61 -2.77 4.03
N GLY A 90 12.95 -2.50 2.76
CA GLY A 90 14.33 -2.46 2.28
C GLY A 90 14.86 -3.81 1.80
N ILE A 91 16.19 -3.96 1.81
CA ILE A 91 16.86 -5.19 1.35
C ILE A 91 16.96 -6.20 2.50
N ASN A 92 16.42 -7.40 2.31
CA ASN A 92 16.47 -8.48 3.30
C ASN A 92 17.50 -9.56 2.93
N THR A 93 17.85 -9.67 1.65
CA THR A 93 18.78 -10.67 1.10
C THR A 93 19.71 -10.04 0.06
N LEU A 94 20.81 -10.72 -0.27
CA LEU A 94 21.78 -10.24 -1.27
C LEU A 94 21.43 -10.62 -2.71
N ASN A 95 20.42 -11.47 -2.92
CA ASN A 95 20.09 -12.02 -4.24
C ASN A 95 18.74 -11.51 -4.76
N ASN A 96 17.63 -12.06 -4.24
CA ASN A 96 16.28 -11.73 -4.70
C ASN A 96 15.49 -11.10 -3.56
N ASN A 97 15.22 -9.80 -3.69
CA ASN A 97 14.48 -9.01 -2.71
C ASN A 97 13.07 -8.67 -3.14
N ASN A 98 12.61 -9.21 -4.27
CA ASN A 98 11.27 -8.92 -4.76
C ASN A 98 10.22 -9.62 -3.85
N PRO A 99 9.12 -8.93 -3.51
CA PRO A 99 8.03 -9.52 -2.76
C PRO A 99 7.22 -10.49 -3.62
N LEU A 100 6.48 -11.38 -2.96
CA LEU A 100 5.51 -12.22 -3.64
C LEU A 100 4.24 -11.40 -3.94
N ILE A 101 3.71 -11.52 -5.15
CA ILE A 101 2.41 -10.93 -5.50
C ILE A 101 1.37 -12.03 -5.49
N VAL A 102 0.19 -11.75 -4.94
CA VAL A 102 -0.95 -12.65 -4.93
C VAL A 102 -2.14 -11.91 -5.52
N ILE A 103 -2.73 -12.46 -6.58
CA ILE A 103 -3.91 -11.88 -7.24
C ILE A 103 -5.04 -12.87 -7.04
N ASP A 104 -6.09 -12.47 -6.31
CA ASP A 104 -7.25 -13.32 -6.04
C ASP A 104 -6.89 -14.73 -5.51
N GLY A 105 -5.82 -14.80 -4.71
CA GLY A 105 -5.29 -16.06 -4.14
C GLY A 105 -4.25 -16.79 -5.00
N MET A 106 -3.97 -16.34 -6.22
CA MET A 106 -2.96 -16.93 -7.11
C MET A 106 -1.59 -16.24 -6.94
N PRO A 107 -0.56 -16.94 -6.42
CA PRO A 107 0.75 -16.34 -6.21
C PRO A 107 1.58 -16.28 -7.51
N THR A 108 2.09 -15.11 -7.84
CA THR A 108 2.99 -14.83 -8.96
C THR A 108 4.27 -14.15 -8.49
N ASN A 109 5.39 -14.51 -9.13
CA ASN A 109 6.68 -13.87 -8.92
C ASN A 109 6.95 -12.79 -9.98
N ASP A 110 6.10 -12.68 -11.01
CA ASP A 110 6.30 -11.70 -12.08
C ASP A 110 5.70 -10.35 -11.68
N GLN A 111 6.58 -9.40 -11.36
CA GLN A 111 6.19 -8.04 -10.98
C GLN A 111 5.50 -7.28 -12.13
N SER A 112 5.75 -7.69 -13.37
CA SER A 112 5.27 -7.03 -14.58
C SER A 112 3.77 -7.17 -14.77
N ILE A 113 3.14 -8.14 -14.10
CA ILE A 113 1.70 -8.30 -14.16
C ILE A 113 0.97 -7.06 -13.60
N LEU A 114 1.57 -6.39 -12.61
CA LEU A 114 0.99 -5.22 -11.95
C LEU A 114 1.04 -3.95 -12.79
N THR A 115 1.81 -3.93 -13.88
CA THR A 115 1.76 -2.82 -14.84
C THR A 115 0.66 -2.98 -15.87
N PHE A 116 0.12 -4.20 -16.03
CA PHE A 116 -0.98 -4.47 -16.95
C PHE A 116 -2.36 -4.40 -16.29
N PHE A 117 -2.42 -4.39 -14.96
CA PHE A 117 -3.68 -4.23 -14.24
C PHE A 117 -4.03 -2.76 -14.05
N ASP A 118 -5.29 -2.44 -14.33
CA ASP A 118 -5.87 -1.14 -14.04
C ASP A 118 -6.27 -1.04 -12.56
N ILE A 119 -6.08 0.13 -11.94
CA ILE A 119 -6.51 0.38 -10.56
C ILE A 119 -8.04 0.27 -10.41
N LYS A 120 -8.80 0.55 -11.48
CA LYS A 120 -10.27 0.59 -11.44
C LYS A 120 -10.91 -0.78 -11.17
N SER A 121 -10.28 -1.86 -11.65
CA SER A 121 -10.78 -3.23 -11.48
C SER A 121 -10.39 -3.84 -10.13
N ILE A 122 -9.63 -3.14 -9.31
CA ILE A 122 -9.18 -3.62 -8.01
C ILE A 122 -10.13 -3.11 -6.93
N GLN A 123 -10.46 -3.98 -5.99
CA GLN A 123 -11.26 -3.67 -4.82
C GLN A 123 -10.36 -3.16 -3.68
N SER A 124 -9.40 -3.96 -3.27
CA SER A 124 -8.47 -3.66 -2.18
C SER A 124 -7.07 -4.18 -2.48
N ILE A 125 -6.08 -3.51 -1.90
CA ILE A 125 -4.69 -3.96 -1.92
C ILE A 125 -4.19 -4.07 -0.49
N ASP A 126 -3.76 -5.26 -0.12
CA ASP A 126 -3.23 -5.57 1.20
C ASP A 126 -1.75 -5.91 1.10
N VAL A 127 -0.92 -5.21 1.85
CA VAL A 127 0.53 -5.44 1.88
C VAL A 127 0.93 -6.02 3.22
N LEU A 128 1.46 -7.24 3.20
CA LEU A 128 2.03 -7.95 4.34
C LEU A 128 3.52 -7.58 4.45
N LYS A 129 3.88 -6.84 5.49
CA LYS A 129 5.22 -6.23 5.62
C LYS A 129 6.20 -7.01 6.49
N ASP A 130 5.73 -7.99 7.24
CA ASP A 130 6.54 -8.72 8.21
C ASP A 130 6.52 -10.22 7.95
N ALA A 131 7.59 -10.91 8.35
CA ALA A 131 7.74 -12.35 8.21
C ALA A 131 6.59 -13.12 8.86
N SER A 132 6.06 -12.63 9.98
CA SER A 132 4.94 -13.27 10.69
C SER A 132 3.66 -13.29 9.86
N ALA A 133 3.43 -12.21 9.09
CA ALA A 133 2.26 -12.08 8.22
C ALA A 133 2.44 -12.87 6.93
N SER A 134 3.63 -12.80 6.34
CA SER A 134 3.92 -13.46 5.08
C SER A 134 4.26 -14.94 5.19
N ALA A 135 4.50 -15.47 6.40
CA ALA A 135 4.76 -16.89 6.66
C ALA A 135 3.64 -17.81 6.16
N ILE A 136 2.41 -17.30 6.02
CA ILE A 136 1.27 -18.02 5.43
C ILE A 136 1.58 -18.48 3.99
N TYR A 137 2.40 -17.73 3.27
CA TYR A 137 2.82 -18.03 1.90
C TYR A 137 4.19 -18.75 1.82
N GLY A 138 4.72 -19.19 2.96
CA GLY A 138 5.97 -19.93 3.08
C GLY A 138 7.21 -19.12 2.71
N ALA A 139 8.28 -19.81 2.30
CA ALA A 139 9.59 -19.20 2.01
C ALA A 139 9.54 -18.13 0.90
N ARG A 140 8.55 -18.19 0.00
CA ARG A 140 8.36 -17.21 -1.07
C ARG A 140 7.88 -15.86 -0.56
N GLY A 141 7.19 -15.82 0.58
CA GLY A 141 6.74 -14.60 1.25
C GLY A 141 7.80 -13.96 2.14
N ALA A 142 9.03 -14.50 2.23
CA ALA A 142 10.05 -13.98 3.16
C ALA A 142 10.37 -12.48 2.96
N ASN A 143 10.25 -11.98 1.74
CA ASN A 143 10.46 -10.57 1.40
C ASN A 143 9.20 -9.69 1.50
N GLY A 144 8.10 -10.25 2.02
CA GLY A 144 6.78 -9.62 2.06
C GLY A 144 5.85 -10.10 0.93
N VAL A 145 4.56 -9.78 1.08
CA VAL A 145 3.51 -10.20 0.14
C VAL A 145 2.61 -9.02 -0.19
N ILE A 146 2.27 -8.86 -1.45
CA ILE A 146 1.27 -7.90 -1.93
C ILE A 146 0.07 -8.70 -2.42
N ILE A 147 -1.05 -8.59 -1.72
CA ILE A 147 -2.31 -9.24 -2.06
C ILE A 147 -3.18 -8.21 -2.76
N ILE A 148 -3.73 -8.61 -3.90
CA ILE A 148 -4.64 -7.82 -4.71
C ILE A 148 -5.94 -8.59 -4.82
N THR A 149 -7.03 -7.95 -4.42
CA THR A 149 -8.39 -8.48 -4.59
C THR A 149 -9.08 -7.69 -5.68
N THR A 150 -9.56 -8.36 -6.72
CA THR A 150 -10.30 -7.72 -7.82
C THR A 150 -11.79 -7.57 -7.50
N LYS A 151 -12.45 -6.62 -8.17
CA LYS A 151 -13.91 -6.48 -8.15
C LYS A 151 -14.55 -7.59 -9.00
N LYS A 152 -15.67 -8.12 -8.55
CA LYS A 152 -16.50 -9.07 -9.30
C LYS A 152 -17.55 -8.36 -10.15
#